data_AF-A0AAP0NCB5-F1
#
_entry.id   AF-A0AAP0NCB5-F1
#
_cell.length_a   1.000
_cell.length_b   1.000
_cell.length_c   1.000
_cell.angle_alpha   90.00
_cell.angle_beta   90.00
_cell.angle_gamma   90.00
#
_symmetry.space_group_name_H-M   'P 1'
#
loop_
_entity.id
_entity.type
_entity.pdbx_description
1 polymer ?
#
loop_
_entity_poly.entity_id
_entity_poly.type
_entity_poly.pdbx_seq_one_letter_code
_entity_poly.pdbx_strand_id
1 'polypeptide(L)'
;MDGSRTPNDVDGIVSSIRKLCSFLVVVPGNLEQGVTYIPKSIYYLINSKSWMTPRMRTRISCAIVSLSATLSQKKLPYNANHTEIFGNDLLFFGDPSYSQELVSLSEFVLQNLVDIIQQEPSRGKWLPINDYNCII
;
A
#
# COMPACT_ATOMS: atom_id res chain seq x y z
N MET A 1 -19.26 -4.16 -20.07
CA MET A 1 -19.47 -5.58 -19.75
C MET A 1 -18.46 -5.98 -18.68
N ASP A 2 -18.86 -6.02 -17.41
CA ASP A 2 -18.04 -6.65 -16.37
C ASP A 2 -18.29 -8.17 -16.48
N GLY A 3 -17.34 -8.88 -17.09
CA GLY A 3 -17.34 -10.35 -17.07
C GLY A 3 -17.23 -10.83 -15.62
N SER A 4 -17.91 -11.93 -15.28
CA SER A 4 -17.87 -12.51 -13.93
C SER A 4 -16.44 -12.97 -13.61
N ARG A 5 -15.71 -12.17 -12.81
CA ARG A 5 -14.38 -12.56 -12.31
C ARG A 5 -14.54 -13.67 -11.28
N THR A 6 -13.70 -14.69 -11.37
CA THR A 6 -13.66 -15.74 -10.36
C THR A 6 -12.96 -15.21 -9.09
N PRO A 7 -13.22 -15.78 -7.91
CA PRO A 7 -12.49 -15.44 -6.69
C PRO A 7 -10.96 -15.54 -6.84
N ASN A 8 -10.49 -16.52 -7.63
CA ASN A 8 -9.07 -16.69 -7.95
C ASN A 8 -8.50 -15.50 -8.73
N ASP A 9 -9.26 -14.94 -9.66
CA ASP A 9 -8.83 -13.76 -10.43
C ASP A 9 -8.66 -12.53 -9.52
N VAL A 10 -9.58 -12.37 -8.57
CA VAL A 10 -9.58 -11.28 -7.58
C VAL A 10 -8.35 -11.36 -6.67
N ASP A 11 -8.07 -12.53 -6.09
CA ASP A 11 -6.88 -12.72 -5.26
C ASP A 11 -5.59 -12.60 -6.08
N GLY A 12 -5.61 -13.05 -7.34
CA GLY A 12 -4.52 -12.87 -8.29
C GLY A 12 -4.19 -11.39 -8.52
N ILE A 13 -5.19 -10.54 -8.72
CA ILE A 13 -4.98 -9.09 -8.92
C ILE A 13 -4.40 -8.44 -7.67
N VAL A 14 -4.98 -8.71 -6.49
CA VAL A 14 -4.46 -8.18 -5.22
C VAL A 14 -3.00 -8.62 -5.00
N SER A 15 -2.70 -9.89 -5.26
CA SER A 15 -1.34 -10.43 -5.16
C SER A 15 -0.37 -9.72 -6.11
N SER A 16 -0.76 -9.52 -7.37
CA SER A 16 0.05 -8.83 -8.38
C SER A 16 0.33 -7.38 -7.99
N ILE A 17 -0.67 -6.64 -7.49
CA ILE A 17 -0.46 -5.25 -7.04
C ILE A 17 0.47 -5.20 -5.83
N ARG A 18 0.36 -6.14 -4.88
CA ARG A 18 1.29 -6.23 -3.74
C ARG A 18 2.73 -6.53 -4.16
N LYS A 19 2.90 -7.43 -5.15
CA LYS A 19 4.21 -7.73 -5.74
C LYS A 19 4.77 -6.51 -6.45
N LEU A 20 3.94 -5.77 -7.19
CA LEU A 20 4.33 -4.51 -7.80
C LEU A 20 4.81 -3.51 -6.74
N CYS A 21 4.06 -3.32 -5.64
CA CYS A 21 4.49 -2.46 -4.54
C CYS A 21 5.85 -2.91 -3.96
N SER A 22 6.07 -4.21 -3.83
CA SER A 22 7.36 -4.75 -3.34
C SER A 22 8.49 -4.47 -4.33
N PHE A 23 8.21 -4.51 -5.63
CA PHE A 23 9.18 -4.21 -6.68
C PHE A 23 9.51 -2.72 -6.77
N LEU A 24 8.55 -1.82 -6.49
CA LEU A 24 8.76 -0.37 -6.52
C LEU A 24 9.83 0.12 -5.53
N VAL A 25 10.22 -0.70 -4.55
CA VAL A 25 11.35 -0.40 -3.66
C VAL A 25 12.66 -0.22 -4.45
N VAL A 26 12.85 -0.99 -5.52
CA VAL A 26 14.07 -0.96 -6.35
C VAL A 26 13.93 -0.13 -7.63
N VAL A 27 12.72 0.35 -7.92
CA VAL A 27 12.47 1.18 -9.09
C VAL A 27 12.75 2.64 -8.72
N PRO A 28 13.62 3.34 -9.46
CA PRO A 28 13.84 4.76 -9.21
C PRO A 28 12.53 5.53 -9.44
N GLY A 29 12.25 6.46 -8.53
CA GLY A 29 11.11 7.37 -8.62
C GLY A 29 11.17 8.24 -9.87
N ASN A 30 10.03 8.79 -10.25
CA ASN A 30 9.99 9.75 -11.36
C ASN A 30 10.57 11.10 -10.88
N LEU A 31 11.60 11.61 -11.57
CA LEU A 31 12.25 12.86 -11.18
C LEU A 31 11.35 14.10 -11.36
N GLU A 32 10.40 14.07 -12.28
CA GLU A 32 9.47 15.17 -12.55
C GLU A 32 8.20 15.12 -11.70
N GLN A 33 7.73 13.90 -11.39
CA GLN A 33 6.42 13.66 -10.75
C GLN A 33 6.55 13.19 -9.29
N GLY A 34 7.76 12.95 -8.82
CA GLY A 34 8.07 12.48 -7.47
C GLY A 34 8.06 10.97 -7.32
N VAL A 35 8.63 10.50 -6.21
CA VAL A 35 8.71 9.07 -5.85
C VAL A 35 7.32 8.47 -5.62
N THR A 36 6.35 9.29 -5.21
CA THR A 36 5.01 8.84 -4.85
C THR A 36 4.06 8.71 -6.04
N TYR A 37 4.48 9.07 -7.25
CA TYR A 37 3.62 9.08 -8.44
C TYR A 37 2.94 7.72 -8.73
N ILE A 38 3.75 6.65 -8.79
CA ILE A 38 3.24 5.31 -9.08
C ILE A 38 2.30 4.80 -7.97
N PRO A 39 2.66 4.82 -6.67
CA PRO A 39 1.75 4.37 -5.62
C PRO A 39 0.46 5.21 -5.54
N LYS A 40 0.51 6.53 -5.79
CA LYS A 40 -0.70 7.36 -5.93
C LYS A 40 -1.58 6.89 -7.08
N SER A 41 -0.99 6.57 -8.23
CA SER A 41 -1.71 6.10 -9.41
C SER A 41 -2.39 4.74 -9.16
N ILE A 42 -1.70 3.82 -8.48
CA ILE A 42 -2.29 2.54 -8.04
C ILE A 42 -3.49 2.81 -7.13
N TYR A 43 -3.35 3.71 -6.15
CA TYR A 43 -4.43 4.07 -5.24
C TYR A 43 -5.68 4.61 -5.97
N TYR A 44 -5.49 5.57 -6.89
CA TYR A 44 -6.61 6.10 -7.67
C TYR A 44 -7.25 5.03 -8.56
N LEU A 45 -6.44 4.16 -9.16
CA LEU A 45 -6.92 3.07 -9.98
C LEU A 45 -7.83 2.14 -9.18
N ILE A 46 -7.43 1.68 -7.99
CA ILE A 46 -8.24 0.73 -7.20
C ILE A 46 -9.54 1.36 -6.69
N ASN A 47 -9.53 2.66 -6.37
CA ASN A 47 -10.72 3.33 -5.87
C ASN A 47 -11.73 3.67 -6.98
N SER A 48 -11.24 3.84 -8.21
CA SER A 48 -12.10 4.06 -9.38
C SER A 48 -12.90 2.82 -9.82
N LYS A 49 -12.51 1.62 -9.40
CA LYS A 49 -13.15 0.37 -9.85
C LYS A 49 -14.31 -0.03 -8.94
N SER A 50 -15.49 -0.17 -9.52
CA SER A 50 -16.72 -0.62 -8.83
C SER A 50 -16.61 -2.03 -8.26
N TRP A 51 -15.86 -2.92 -8.92
CA TRP A 51 -15.68 -4.31 -8.49
C TRP A 51 -14.64 -4.50 -7.37
N MET A 52 -13.93 -3.44 -6.96
CA MET A 52 -12.96 -3.49 -5.85
C MET A 52 -13.66 -3.46 -4.50
N THR A 53 -13.67 -4.59 -3.79
CA THR A 53 -14.26 -4.71 -2.45
C THR A 53 -13.45 -3.96 -1.39
N PRO A 54 -14.07 -3.56 -0.25
CA PRO A 54 -13.38 -2.96 0.90
C PRO A 54 -12.16 -3.78 1.36
N ARG A 55 -12.30 -5.10 1.43
CA ARG A 55 -11.21 -6.02 1.80
C ARG A 55 -10.04 -5.97 0.82
N MET A 56 -10.29 -5.91 -0.48
CA MET A 56 -9.24 -5.79 -1.50
C MET A 56 -8.51 -4.45 -1.39
N ARG A 57 -9.28 -3.35 -1.29
CA ARG A 57 -8.74 -1.99 -1.14
C ARG A 57 -7.87 -1.90 0.11
N THR A 58 -8.33 -2.41 1.24
CA THR A 58 -7.57 -2.47 2.50
C THR A 58 -6.22 -3.18 2.31
N ARG A 59 -6.21 -4.38 1.71
CA ARG A 59 -4.97 -5.14 1.47
C ARG A 59 -3.96 -4.39 0.59
N ILE A 60 -4.46 -3.67 -0.42
CA ILE A 60 -3.61 -2.89 -1.32
C ILE A 60 -3.12 -1.62 -0.63
N SER A 61 -3.98 -0.89 0.08
CA SER A 61 -3.61 0.27 0.88
C SER A 61 -2.52 -0.09 1.90
N CYS A 62 -2.63 -1.22 2.60
CA CYS A 62 -1.57 -1.71 3.49
C CYS A 62 -0.24 -1.94 2.76
N ALA A 63 -0.28 -2.41 1.51
CA ALA A 63 0.93 -2.61 0.72
C ALA A 63 1.57 -1.28 0.31
N ILE A 64 0.76 -0.26 0.00
CA ILE A 64 1.25 1.10 -0.27
C ILE A 64 1.88 1.71 0.98
N VAL A 65 1.24 1.58 2.16
CA VAL A 65 1.82 2.05 3.43
C VAL A 65 3.13 1.34 3.73
N SER A 66 3.19 0.02 3.52
CA SER A 66 4.42 -0.77 3.72
C SER A 66 5.54 -0.33 2.77
N LEU A 67 5.19 -0.01 1.52
CA LEU A 67 6.12 0.56 0.54
C LEU A 67 6.64 1.93 1.02
N SER A 68 5.76 2.86 1.42
CA SER A 68 6.18 4.16 1.95
C SER A 68 7.10 4.04 3.16
N ALA A 69 6.80 3.12 4.08
CA ALA A 69 7.64 2.85 5.24
C ALA A 69 9.00 2.23 4.86
N THR A 70 9.06 1.47 3.76
CA THR A 70 10.33 0.94 3.25
C THR A 70 11.15 2.04 2.58
N LEU A 71 10.51 2.88 1.76
CA LEU A 71 11.14 4.01 1.08
C LEU A 71 11.65 5.09 2.04
N SER A 72 11.06 5.23 3.22
CA SER A 72 11.55 6.16 4.25
C SER A 72 12.78 5.65 5.02
N GLN A 73 13.20 4.40 4.81
CA GLN A 73 14.39 3.87 5.45
C GLN A 73 15.63 4.59 4.93
N LYS A 74 16.59 4.87 5.83
CA LYS A 74 17.85 5.55 5.48
C LYS A 74 18.69 4.79 4.45
N LYS A 75 18.50 3.47 4.39
CA LYS A 75 19.18 2.56 3.48
C LYS A 75 18.16 1.53 3.04
N LEU A 76 17.96 1.39 1.74
CA LEU A 76 16.97 0.44 1.22
C LEU A 76 17.48 -1.01 1.36
N PRO A 77 16.57 -1.98 1.53
CA PRO A 77 16.94 -3.38 1.73
C PRO A 77 17.60 -4.01 0.50
N TYR A 78 17.43 -3.41 -0.67
CA TYR A 78 17.95 -3.93 -1.93
C TYR A 78 18.91 -2.91 -2.55
N ASN A 79 20.21 -3.16 -2.35
CA ASN A 79 21.24 -2.46 -3.09
C ASN A 79 21.51 -3.28 -4.35
N ALA A 80 21.06 -2.80 -5.50
CA ALA A 80 21.61 -3.30 -6.75
C ALA A 80 23.11 -2.96 -6.72
N ASN A 81 23.99 -3.98 -6.71
CA ASN A 81 25.45 -3.78 -6.87
C ASN A 81 25.80 -3.33 -8.30
N HIS A 82 24.90 -2.62 -8.97
CA HIS A 82 25.05 -2.07 -10.29
C HIS A 82 25.26 -0.56 -10.17
N THR A 83 26.43 -0.10 -10.62
CA THR A 83 26.86 1.30 -10.60
C THR A 83 26.02 2.24 -11.47
N GLU A 84 25.11 1.72 -12.29
CA GLU A 84 24.35 2.50 -13.27
C GLU A 84 22.93 2.84 -12.82
N ILE A 85 22.36 2.11 -11.86
CA ILE A 85 20.99 2.34 -11.37
C ILE A 85 21.07 2.72 -9.89
N PHE A 86 20.91 4.01 -9.62
CA PHE A 86 20.85 4.52 -8.26
C PHE A 86 19.49 4.24 -7.64
N GLY A 87 19.49 3.75 -6.40
CA GLY A 87 18.28 3.57 -5.61
C GLY A 87 17.68 4.90 -5.14
N ASN A 88 16.45 4.87 -4.66
CA ASN A 88 15.77 6.08 -4.18
C ASN A 88 16.47 6.71 -2.96
N ASP A 89 17.17 5.90 -2.15
CA ASP A 89 18.03 6.33 -1.05
C ASP A 89 19.35 6.96 -1.49
N LEU A 90 19.66 6.98 -2.78
CA LEU A 90 20.78 7.74 -3.34
C LEU A 90 20.28 8.92 -4.18
N LEU A 91 19.19 8.71 -4.94
CA LEU A 91 18.62 9.73 -5.82
C LEU A 91 17.95 10.88 -5.05
N PHE A 92 17.28 10.59 -3.94
CA PHE A 92 16.46 11.56 -3.22
C PHE A 92 16.92 11.81 -1.77
N PHE A 93 18.02 11.18 -1.35
CA PHE A 93 18.49 11.29 0.03
C PHE A 93 18.96 12.69 0.36
N GLY A 94 18.44 13.23 1.46
CA GLY A 94 18.70 14.60 1.91
C GLY A 94 17.74 15.63 1.32
N ASP A 95 16.90 15.28 0.34
CA ASP A 95 15.83 16.15 -0.13
C ASP A 95 14.65 16.15 0.86
N PRO A 96 14.31 17.30 1.48
CA PRO A 96 13.16 17.38 2.38
C PRO A 96 11.84 17.00 1.70
N SER A 97 11.69 17.31 0.40
CA SER A 97 10.47 17.05 -0.37
C SER A 97 10.17 15.55 -0.47
N TYR A 98 11.21 14.71 -0.52
CA TYR A 98 11.07 13.25 -0.55
C TYR A 98 10.33 12.72 0.69
N SER A 99 10.79 13.14 1.87
CA SER A 99 10.17 12.75 3.14
C SER A 99 8.75 13.29 3.26
N GLN A 100 8.51 14.53 2.84
CA GLN A 100 7.19 15.15 2.86
C GLN A 100 6.21 14.47 1.91
N GLU A 101 6.66 14.06 0.73
CA GLU A 101 5.86 13.29 -0.21
C GLU A 101 5.43 11.95 0.38
N LEU A 102 6.36 11.21 0.99
CA LEU A 102 6.07 9.91 1.61
C LEU A 102 5.10 10.05 2.78
N VAL A 103 5.25 11.10 3.60
CA VAL A 103 4.30 11.43 4.68
C VAL A 103 2.93 11.73 4.10
N SER A 104 2.84 12.64 3.11
CA SER A 104 1.57 13.03 2.48
C SER A 104 0.84 11.84 1.86
N LEU A 105 1.58 10.94 1.19
CA LEU A 105 1.01 9.70 0.66
C LEU A 105 0.51 8.78 1.77
N SER A 106 1.29 8.61 2.84
CA SER A 106 0.94 7.73 3.95
C SER A 106 -0.30 8.22 4.69
N GLU A 107 -0.37 9.52 5.01
CA GLU A 107 -1.54 10.15 5.62
C GLU A 107 -2.80 9.96 4.77
N PHE A 108 -2.69 10.25 3.47
CA PHE A 108 -3.80 10.09 2.54
C PHE A 108 -4.30 8.64 2.49
N VAL A 109 -3.40 7.67 2.35
CA VAL A 109 -3.77 6.25 2.25
C VAL A 109 -4.33 5.73 3.59
N LEU A 110 -3.76 6.15 4.72
CA LEU A 110 -4.21 5.76 6.05
C LEU A 110 -5.60 6.30 6.36
N GLN A 111 -5.87 7.58 6.06
CA GLN A 111 -7.18 8.16 6.27
C GLN A 111 -8.26 7.38 5.49
N ASN A 112 -8.00 7.10 4.22
CA ASN A 112 -8.94 6.32 3.42
C ASN A 112 -9.07 4.87 3.88
N LEU A 113 -7.99 4.27 4.41
CA LEU A 113 -8.06 2.94 5.00
C LEU A 113 -8.98 2.91 6.23
N VAL A 114 -8.93 3.94 7.07
CA VAL A 114 -9.86 4.11 8.20
C VAL A 114 -11.30 4.21 7.68
N ASP A 115 -11.55 5.03 6.64
CA ASP A 115 -12.88 5.20 6.06
C ASP A 115 -13.42 3.88 5.47
N ILE A 116 -12.58 3.10 4.79
CA ILE A 116 -12.93 1.79 4.23
C ILE A 116 -13.30 0.81 5.34
N ILE A 117 -12.55 0.78 6.44
CA ILE A 117 -12.81 -0.11 7.58
C ILE A 117 -14.14 0.26 8.25
N GLN A 118 -14.43 1.55 8.41
CA GLN A 118 -15.68 2.02 8.99
C GLN A 118 -16.91 1.67 8.13
N GLN A 119 -16.73 1.60 6.81
CA GLN A 119 -17.78 1.18 5.87
C GLN A 119 -17.97 -0.34 5.80
N GLU A 120 -16.99 -1.13 6.26
CA GLU A 120 -17.15 -2.57 6.30
C GLU A 120 -18.19 -2.92 7.37
N PRO A 121 -19.32 -3.57 7.01
CA PRO A 121 -20.33 -3.90 7.99
C PRO A 121 -19.67 -4.74 9.06
N SER A 122 -19.67 -4.24 10.30
CA SER A 122 -19.20 -5.02 11.44
C SER A 122 -19.96 -6.34 11.36
N ARG A 123 -19.28 -7.44 11.04
CA ARG A 123 -19.88 -8.76 11.20
C ARG A 123 -20.08 -8.87 12.69
N GLY A 124 -21.26 -8.47 13.14
CA GLY A 124 -21.71 -8.50 14.52
C GLY A 124 -21.67 -9.93 15.02
N LYS A 125 -20.50 -10.32 15.50
CA LYS A 125 -20.29 -11.19 16.64
C LYS A 125 -19.12 -10.60 17.42
N TRP A 126 -19.33 -9.40 17.97
CA TRP A 126 -18.82 -9.15 19.30
C TRP A 126 -19.50 -10.21 20.18
N LEU A 127 -18.89 -11.38 20.37
CA LEU A 127 -19.19 -12.11 21.59
C LEU A 127 -18.82 -11.14 22.72
N PRO A 128 -19.73 -10.87 23.68
CA PRO A 128 -19.38 -10.04 24.80
C PRO A 128 -18.15 -10.65 25.48
N ILE A 129 -17.12 -9.85 25.66
CA ILE A 129 -15.96 -10.16 26.50
C ILE A 129 -16.48 -10.19 27.94
N ASN A 130 -17.15 -11.27 28.31
CA ASN A 130 -17.66 -11.48 29.66
C ASN A 130 -17.43 -12.91 30.18
N ASP A 131 -16.50 -13.65 29.58
CA ASP A 131 -15.99 -14.90 30.15
C ASP A 131 -14.50 -14.76 30.53
N TYR A 132 -14.20 -13.74 31.35
CA TYR A 132 -13.08 -13.85 32.29
C TYR A 132 -13.59 -14.58 33.54
N ASN A 133 -13.72 -15.90 33.46
CA ASN A 133 -13.47 -16.84 34.56
C ASN A 133 -13.86 -18.26 34.15
N CYS A 134 -12.85 -19.12 33.97
CA CYS A 134 -12.73 -20.48 34.51
C CYS A 134 -11.86 -21.35 33.59
N ILE A 135 -10.89 -22.01 34.22
CA ILE A 135 -9.87 -22.94 33.69
C ILE A 135 -8.66 -22.16 33.12
N ILE A 136 -7.60 -21.85 33.87
CA ILE A 136 -6.91 -22.55 34.98
C ILE A 136 -6.59 -21.57 36.11
#